data_AF-A0A832X4V8-F1
#
_entry.id   AF-A0A832X4V8-F1
#
_cell.length_a   1.000
_cell.length_b   1.000
_cell.length_c   1.000
_cell.angle_alpha   90.00
_cell.angle_beta   90.00
_cell.angle_gamma   90.00
#
_symmetry.space_group_name_H-M   'P 1'
#
loop_
_entity.id
_entity.type
_entity.pdbx_description
1 polymer ?
#
loop_
_entity_poly.entity_id
_entity_poly.type
_entity_poly.pdbx_seq_one_letter_code
_entity_poly.pdbx_strand_id
1 'polypeptide(L)'
;FTIVTALGYHPAWYAWDIIVENGFYNQIILGCTGILAIAMVAGVIAGVPCATIQKKVAVILPVALLLFVLNLFRVAGVFIAVSNHWFDALPDPTGTGDANFFWAHNVIAEALAILFLIALIAGLCRVLPGLWEYARDVVNLYLGTGKAFFLKVLGR
;
A
#
# COMPACT_ATOMS: atom_id res chain seq x y z
N PHE A 1 1.09 18.49 3.68
CA PHE A 1 0.58 19.87 3.66
C PHE A 1 0.61 20.47 2.25
N THR A 2 1.76 20.57 1.57
CA THR A 2 1.84 21.21 0.24
C THR A 2 0.87 20.63 -0.79
N ILE A 3 0.64 19.31 -0.78
CA ILE A 3 -0.33 18.66 -1.68
C ILE A 3 -1.78 19.02 -1.33
N VAL A 4 -2.13 19.09 -0.04
CA VAL A 4 -3.50 19.42 0.40
C VAL A 4 -3.80 20.89 0.13
N THR A 5 -2.84 21.77 0.40
CA THR A 5 -2.94 23.21 0.07
C THR A 5 -2.97 23.45 -1.44
N ALA A 6 -2.23 22.65 -2.23
CA ALA A 6 -2.31 22.70 -3.70
C ALA A 6 -3.67 22.22 -4.25
N LEU A 7 -4.41 21.43 -3.48
CA LEU A 7 -5.76 20.97 -3.82
C LEU A 7 -6.86 21.95 -3.37
N GLY A 8 -6.49 23.13 -2.84
CA GLY A 8 -7.43 24.21 -2.48
C GLY A 8 -7.99 24.13 -1.06
N TYR A 9 -7.45 23.24 -0.22
CA TYR A 9 -7.86 23.04 1.17
C TYR A 9 -6.90 23.76 2.12
N HIS A 10 -7.43 24.35 3.20
CA HIS A 10 -6.67 25.16 4.16
C HIS A 10 -6.67 24.53 5.56
N PRO A 11 -5.99 23.38 5.74
CA PRO A 11 -5.92 22.72 7.03
C PRO A 11 -5.17 23.58 8.07
N ALA A 12 -5.70 23.61 9.29
CA ALA A 12 -5.05 24.21 10.45
C ALA A 12 -4.26 23.15 11.24
N TRP A 13 -3.10 23.55 11.78
CA TRP A 13 -2.31 22.70 12.67
C TRP A 13 -2.86 22.78 14.08
N TYR A 14 -3.23 21.64 14.66
CA TYR A 14 -3.58 21.55 16.09
C TYR A 14 -2.46 20.90 16.91
N ALA A 15 -1.79 19.89 16.35
CA ALA A 15 -0.60 19.26 16.93
C ALA A 15 0.35 18.78 15.83
N TRP A 16 1.56 18.34 16.18
CA TRP A 16 2.59 17.87 15.24
C TRP A 16 2.14 16.67 14.37
N ASP A 17 1.11 15.96 14.81
CA ASP A 17 0.48 14.82 14.17
C ASP A 17 -1.01 15.02 13.87
N ILE A 18 -1.63 16.14 14.28
CA ILE A 18 -3.08 16.36 14.15
C ILE A 18 -3.36 17.55 13.24
N ILE A 19 -4.08 17.27 12.16
CA ILE A 19 -4.56 18.24 11.20
C ILE A 19 -6.06 18.46 11.40
N VAL A 20 -6.47 19.72 11.39
CA VAL A 20 -7.88 20.10 11.51
C VAL A 20 -8.37 20.76 10.23
N GLU A 21 -9.48 20.27 9.72
CA GLU A 21 -10.22 20.90 8.62
C GLU A 21 -11.73 20.71 8.85
N ASN A 22 -12.53 21.77 8.66
CA ASN A 22 -13.98 21.78 8.93
C ASN A 22 -14.40 21.24 10.31
N GLY A 23 -13.56 21.39 11.34
CA GLY A 23 -13.87 20.94 12.72
C GLY A 23 -13.55 19.47 13.00
N PHE A 24 -13.00 18.73 12.03
CA PHE A 24 -12.57 17.34 12.23
C PHE A 24 -11.08 17.26 12.53
N TYR A 25 -10.74 16.53 13.58
CA TYR A 25 -9.38 16.29 14.03
C TYR A 25 -8.89 14.96 13.47
N ASN A 26 -8.01 15.01 12.47
CA ASN A 26 -7.43 13.81 11.89
C ASN A 26 -5.96 13.68 12.28
N GLN A 27 -5.62 12.56 12.92
CA GLN A 27 -4.25 12.23 13.28
C GLN A 27 -3.56 11.52 12.10
N ILE A 28 -2.40 12.04 11.67
CA ILE A 28 -1.54 11.38 10.70
C ILE A 28 -0.73 10.30 11.42
N ILE A 29 -1.13 9.05 11.23
CA ILE A 29 -0.38 7.90 11.74
C ILE A 29 0.68 7.50 10.71
N LEU A 30 1.96 7.71 11.02
CA LEU A 30 3.09 7.25 10.19
C LEU A 30 3.13 5.72 10.01
N GLY A 31 2.34 4.94 10.74
CA GLY A 31 2.26 3.48 10.63
C GLY A 31 1.53 2.96 9.39
N CYS A 32 0.59 3.71 8.80
CA CYS A 32 -0.10 3.33 7.55
C CYS A 32 0.69 3.74 6.28
N THR A 33 1.99 4.01 6.45
CA THR A 33 2.86 4.55 5.40
C THR A 33 3.28 3.50 4.38
N GLY A 34 3.62 3.99 3.20
CA GLY A 34 4.20 3.21 2.10
C GLY A 34 5.53 2.52 2.46
N ILE A 35 6.07 2.70 3.66
CA ILE A 35 7.31 2.06 4.12
C ILE A 35 7.18 0.53 4.11
N LEU A 36 6.05 -0.03 4.58
CA LEU A 36 5.82 -1.48 4.52
C LEU A 36 5.80 -1.97 3.06
N ALA A 37 5.13 -1.24 2.18
CA ALA A 37 5.07 -1.57 0.76
C ALA A 37 6.47 -1.48 0.11
N ILE A 38 7.25 -0.45 0.43
CA ILE A 38 8.64 -0.28 -0.03
C ILE A 38 9.50 -1.45 0.47
N ALA A 39 9.39 -1.81 1.74
CA ALA A 39 10.15 -2.92 2.33
C ALA A 39 9.80 -4.26 1.67
N MET A 40 8.52 -4.55 1.46
CA MET A 40 8.05 -5.75 0.77
C MET A 40 8.56 -5.81 -0.67
N VAL A 41 8.41 -4.74 -1.43
CA VAL A 41 8.84 -4.69 -2.84
C VAL A 41 10.36 -4.74 -2.97
N ALA A 42 11.09 -4.04 -2.09
CA ALA A 42 12.55 -4.10 -2.05
C ALA A 42 13.04 -5.52 -1.71
N GLY A 43 12.38 -6.21 -0.78
CA GLY A 43 12.66 -7.62 -0.45
C GLY A 43 12.48 -8.54 -1.66
N VAL A 44 11.37 -8.39 -2.40
CA VAL A 44 11.11 -9.17 -3.62
C VAL A 44 12.17 -8.91 -4.70
N ILE A 45 12.56 -7.65 -4.93
CA ILE A 45 13.59 -7.31 -5.92
C ILE A 45 14.97 -7.81 -5.48
N ALA A 46 15.28 -7.75 -4.17
CA ALA A 46 16.51 -8.27 -3.61
C ALA A 46 16.63 -9.78 -3.79
N GLY A 47 15.52 -10.51 -3.70
CA GLY A 47 15.44 -11.97 -3.87
C GLY A 47 15.75 -12.49 -5.27
N VAL A 48 15.72 -11.63 -6.31
CA VAL A 48 15.95 -12.07 -7.71
C VAL A 48 17.39 -12.55 -7.90
N PRO A 49 17.64 -13.83 -8.21
CA PRO A 49 18.99 -14.40 -8.24
C PRO A 49 19.83 -13.91 -9.43
N CYS A 50 19.21 -13.64 -10.58
CA CYS A 50 19.92 -13.36 -11.84
C CYS A 50 20.26 -11.88 -12.08
N ALA A 51 20.02 -10.98 -11.12
CA ALA A 51 20.25 -9.54 -11.29
C ALA A 51 21.46 -9.04 -10.50
N THR A 52 22.36 -8.29 -11.15
CA THR A 52 23.47 -7.57 -10.49
C THR A 52 22.93 -6.59 -9.45
N ILE A 53 23.65 -6.40 -8.33
CA ILE A 53 23.28 -5.46 -7.26
C ILE A 53 22.97 -4.06 -7.80
N GLN A 54 23.76 -3.58 -8.76
CA GLN A 54 23.55 -2.29 -9.43
C GLN A 54 22.18 -2.19 -10.12
N LYS A 55 21.76 -3.26 -10.83
CA LYS A 55 20.45 -3.32 -11.49
C LYS A 55 19.31 -3.39 -10.48
N LYS A 56 19.50 -4.10 -9.36
CA LYS A 56 18.53 -4.16 -8.26
C LYS A 56 18.31 -2.78 -7.64
N VAL A 57 19.38 -2.08 -7.27
CA VAL A 57 19.31 -0.73 -6.69
C VAL A 57 18.69 0.26 -7.68
N ALA A 58 19.07 0.19 -8.96
CA ALA A 58 18.53 1.04 -10.01
C ALA A 58 17.01 0.88 -10.22
N VAL A 59 16.44 -0.28 -9.86
CA VAL A 59 14.98 -0.51 -9.90
C VAL A 59 14.31 -0.19 -8.56
N ILE A 60 14.93 -0.54 -7.43
CA ILE A 60 14.38 -0.29 -6.09
C ILE A 60 14.21 1.21 -5.85
N LEU A 61 15.20 2.05 -6.19
CA LEU A 61 15.14 3.49 -5.93
C LEU A 61 13.90 4.18 -6.55
N PRO A 62 13.67 4.09 -7.88
CA PRO A 62 12.53 4.76 -8.50
C PRO A 62 11.20 4.16 -8.04
N VAL A 63 11.14 2.85 -7.78
CA VAL A 63 9.93 2.19 -7.26
C VAL A 63 9.62 2.64 -5.84
N ALA A 64 10.64 2.77 -4.99
CA ALA A 64 10.47 3.27 -3.63
C ALA A 64 9.98 4.72 -3.61
N LEU A 65 10.55 5.57 -4.47
CA LEU A 65 10.10 6.95 -4.63
C LEU A 65 8.65 7.03 -5.12
N LEU A 66 8.29 6.21 -6.13
CA LEU A 66 6.93 6.14 -6.65
C LEU A 66 5.94 5.73 -5.55
N LEU A 67 6.25 4.65 -4.82
CA LEU A 67 5.41 4.17 -3.71
C LEU A 67 5.24 5.22 -2.61
N PHE A 68 6.30 5.96 -2.28
CA PHE A 68 6.25 7.03 -1.30
C PHE A 68 5.29 8.15 -1.74
N VAL A 69 5.40 8.60 -3.00
CA VAL A 69 4.56 9.66 -3.56
C VAL A 69 3.09 9.22 -3.62
N LEU A 70 2.81 8.01 -4.11
CA LEU A 70 1.45 7.47 -4.15
C LEU A 70 0.84 7.31 -2.75
N ASN A 71 1.64 6.92 -1.76
CA ASN A 71 1.16 6.85 -0.39
C ASN A 71 0.79 8.23 0.16
N LEU A 72 1.56 9.27 -0.18
CA LEU A 72 1.22 10.63 0.23
C LEU A 72 -0.09 11.09 -0.41
N PHE A 73 -0.34 10.74 -1.67
CA PHE A 73 -1.63 10.97 -2.33
C PHE A 73 -2.78 10.18 -1.68
N ARG A 74 -2.55 8.93 -1.29
CA ARG A 74 -3.55 8.10 -0.58
C ARG A 74 -3.98 8.78 0.72
N VAL A 75 -3.02 9.18 1.55
CA VAL A 75 -3.31 9.82 2.84
C VAL A 75 -4.02 11.16 2.64
N ALA A 76 -3.57 11.97 1.68
CA ALA A 76 -4.23 13.24 1.35
C ALA A 76 -5.67 13.03 0.83
N GLY A 77 -5.88 12.05 -0.05
CA GLY A 77 -7.20 11.74 -0.62
C GLY A 77 -8.19 11.24 0.43
N VAL A 78 -7.76 10.32 1.31
CA VAL A 78 -8.59 9.86 2.43
C VAL A 78 -8.93 11.02 3.37
N PHE A 79 -7.96 11.86 3.70
CA PHE A 79 -8.20 13.04 4.54
C PHE A 79 -9.25 13.98 3.93
N ILE A 80 -9.11 14.34 2.65
CA ILE A 80 -10.07 15.22 1.97
C ILE A 80 -11.46 14.58 1.90
N ALA A 81 -11.53 13.27 1.62
CA ALA A 81 -12.81 12.57 1.51
C ALA A 81 -13.55 12.46 2.84
N VAL A 82 -12.81 12.29 3.95
CA VAL A 82 -13.37 12.30 5.31
C VAL A 82 -13.80 13.71 5.72
N SER A 83 -12.95 14.73 5.52
CA SER A 83 -13.27 16.12 5.91
C SER A 83 -14.43 16.75 5.14
N ASN A 84 -14.72 16.27 3.92
CA ASN A 84 -15.83 16.75 3.09
C ASN A 84 -17.03 15.80 3.05
N HIS A 85 -17.05 14.75 3.89
CA HIS A 85 -18.21 13.88 4.01
C HIS A 85 -18.67 13.23 2.68
N TRP A 86 -17.73 12.82 1.83
CA TRP A 86 -18.06 12.29 0.50
C TRP A 86 -18.93 11.02 0.53
N PHE A 87 -18.96 10.29 1.65
CA PHE A 87 -19.63 9.01 1.79
C PHE A 87 -20.76 9.00 2.83
N ASP A 88 -21.29 10.17 3.21
CA ASP A 88 -22.43 10.31 4.13
C ASP A 88 -23.69 9.58 3.64
N ALA A 89 -23.83 9.41 2.33
CA ALA A 89 -24.98 8.73 1.72
C ALA A 89 -24.88 7.19 1.76
N LEU A 90 -23.73 6.63 2.18
CA LEU A 90 -23.53 5.18 2.22
C LEU A 90 -23.93 4.60 3.59
N PRO A 91 -24.40 3.34 3.62
CA PRO A 91 -24.75 2.69 4.87
C PRO A 91 -23.54 2.59 5.78
N ASP A 92 -23.75 2.83 7.08
CA ASP A 92 -22.73 2.72 8.13
C ASP A 92 -22.57 1.26 8.57
N PRO A 93 -21.47 0.57 8.21
CA PRO A 93 -21.19 -0.78 8.67
C PRO A 93 -20.47 -0.80 10.03
N THR A 94 -19.98 0.33 10.54
CA THR A 94 -19.24 0.39 11.80
C THR A 94 -20.16 0.59 13.00
N GLY A 95 -21.39 1.10 12.79
CA GLY A 95 -22.40 1.28 13.83
C GLY A 95 -22.01 2.35 14.87
N THR A 96 -21.00 3.14 14.55
CA THR A 96 -20.44 4.21 15.40
C THR A 96 -20.89 5.61 14.98
N GLY A 97 -21.59 5.73 13.84
CA GLY A 97 -22.13 7.00 13.33
C GLY A 97 -21.24 7.71 12.29
N ASP A 98 -20.03 7.21 12.04
CA ASP A 98 -19.05 7.79 11.10
C ASP A 98 -18.61 6.78 10.04
N ALA A 99 -19.44 6.58 9.02
CA ALA A 99 -19.17 5.66 7.91
C ALA A 99 -18.06 6.13 6.96
N ASN A 100 -17.78 7.44 6.93
CA ASN A 100 -16.88 8.07 5.95
C ASN A 100 -15.46 7.51 6.00
N PHE A 101 -14.92 7.32 7.21
CA PHE A 101 -13.57 6.80 7.37
C PHE A 101 -13.47 5.37 6.83
N PHE A 102 -14.47 4.54 7.11
CA PHE A 102 -14.51 3.15 6.63
C PHE A 102 -14.54 3.09 5.10
N TRP A 103 -15.44 3.82 4.46
CA TRP A 103 -15.57 3.80 3.00
C TRP A 103 -14.34 4.41 2.32
N ALA A 104 -13.81 5.52 2.84
CA ALA A 104 -12.64 6.17 2.28
C ALA A 104 -11.37 5.31 2.43
N HIS A 105 -11.08 4.81 3.65
CA HIS A 105 -9.82 4.12 3.94
C HIS A 105 -9.84 2.63 3.58
N ASN A 106 -10.86 1.90 4.03
CA ASN A 106 -10.88 0.45 4.01
C ASN A 106 -11.42 -0.11 2.70
N VAL A 107 -12.28 0.66 2.02
CA VAL A 107 -12.88 0.21 0.76
C VAL A 107 -12.15 0.86 -0.42
N ILE A 108 -12.25 2.18 -0.57
CA ILE A 108 -11.78 2.84 -1.79
C ILE A 108 -10.26 2.90 -1.84
N ALA A 109 -9.61 3.42 -0.80
CA ALA A 109 -8.16 3.56 -0.80
C ALA A 109 -7.45 2.20 -0.84
N GLU A 110 -8.01 1.17 -0.21
CA GLU A 110 -7.44 -0.17 -0.22
C GLU A 110 -7.67 -0.89 -1.56
N ALA A 111 -8.86 -0.77 -2.17
CA ALA A 111 -9.12 -1.31 -3.51
C ALA A 111 -8.18 -0.69 -4.56
N LEU A 112 -7.99 0.63 -4.51
CA LEU A 112 -7.05 1.33 -5.40
C LEU A 112 -5.60 0.87 -5.15
N ALA A 113 -5.21 0.64 -3.90
CA ALA A 113 -3.87 0.15 -3.57
C ALA A 113 -3.63 -1.27 -4.11
N ILE A 114 -4.62 -2.16 -4.05
CA ILE A 114 -4.53 -3.52 -4.61
C ILE A 114 -4.36 -3.47 -6.12
N LEU A 115 -5.20 -2.69 -6.83
CA LEU A 115 -5.10 -2.52 -8.28
C LEU A 115 -3.72 -1.96 -8.68
N PHE A 116 -3.24 -0.96 -7.94
CA PHE A 116 -1.91 -0.40 -8.16
C PHE A 116 -0.80 -1.44 -7.93
N LEU A 117 -0.88 -2.25 -6.88
CA LEU A 117 0.11 -3.29 -6.59
C LEU A 117 0.17 -4.33 -7.71
N ILE A 118 -0.98 -4.75 -8.25
CA ILE A 118 -1.04 -5.67 -9.40
C ILE A 118 -0.35 -5.04 -10.62
N ALA A 119 -0.64 -3.77 -10.91
CA ALA A 119 0.01 -3.04 -12.01
C ALA A 119 1.52 -2.90 -11.80
N LEU A 120 1.95 -2.61 -10.57
CA LEU A 120 3.36 -2.49 -10.21
C LEU A 120 4.11 -3.81 -10.42
N ILE A 121 3.55 -4.92 -9.93
CA ILE A 121 4.14 -6.26 -10.12
C ILE A 121 4.22 -6.61 -11.60
N ALA A 122 3.15 -6.35 -12.36
CA ALA A 122 3.14 -6.58 -13.81
C ALA A 122 4.19 -5.73 -14.54
N GLY A 123 4.43 -4.50 -14.08
CA GLY A 123 5.52 -3.64 -14.56
C GLY A 123 6.90 -4.20 -14.21
N LEU A 124 7.10 -4.63 -12.96
CA LEU A 124 8.35 -5.22 -12.47
C LEU A 124 8.72 -6.49 -13.24
N CYS A 125 7.75 -7.36 -13.54
CA CYS A 125 7.98 -8.56 -14.36
C CYS A 125 8.50 -8.23 -15.76
N ARG A 126 8.15 -7.06 -16.34
CA ARG A 126 8.69 -6.63 -17.64
C ARG A 126 10.12 -6.10 -17.55
N VAL A 127 10.47 -5.44 -16.44
CA VAL A 127 11.81 -4.86 -16.23
C VAL A 127 12.82 -5.91 -15.76
N LEU A 128 12.38 -6.84 -14.91
CA LEU A 128 13.15 -7.96 -14.40
C LEU A 128 12.44 -9.27 -14.79
N PRO A 129 12.75 -9.88 -15.94
CA PRO A 129 12.14 -11.15 -16.33
C PRO A 129 12.41 -12.27 -15.30
N GLY A 130 13.55 -12.22 -14.59
CA GLY A 130 13.88 -13.15 -13.50
C GLY A 130 12.94 -13.08 -12.29
N LEU A 131 12.05 -12.09 -12.20
CA LEU A 131 11.00 -12.04 -11.17
C LEU A 131 10.00 -13.20 -11.34
N TRP A 132 9.74 -13.62 -12.57
CA TRP A 132 8.81 -14.72 -12.86
C TRP A 132 9.35 -16.08 -12.44
N GLU A 133 10.66 -16.29 -12.65
CA GLU A 133 11.37 -17.48 -12.19
C GLU A 133 11.39 -17.52 -10.67
N TYR A 134 11.75 -16.40 -10.03
CA TYR A 134 11.71 -16.29 -8.57
C TYR A 134 10.30 -16.56 -8.00
N ALA A 135 9.26 -15.97 -8.57
CA ALA A 135 7.88 -16.23 -8.14
C ALA A 135 7.48 -17.70 -8.29
N ARG A 136 7.88 -18.35 -9.40
CA ARG A 136 7.65 -19.78 -9.62
C ARG A 136 8.39 -20.64 -8.61
N ASP A 137 9.63 -20.32 -8.29
CA ASP A 137 10.43 -21.06 -7.31
C ASP A 137 9.82 -20.96 -5.90
N VAL A 138 9.36 -19.77 -5.51
CA VAL A 138 8.65 -19.56 -4.24
C VAL A 138 7.37 -20.40 -4.21
N VAL A 139 6.55 -20.37 -5.27
CA VAL A 139 5.32 -21.17 -5.34
C VAL A 139 5.61 -22.67 -5.29
N ASN A 140 6.62 -23.13 -6.04
CA ASN A 140 7.04 -24.53 -6.04
C ASN A 140 7.56 -24.97 -4.67
N LEU A 141 8.27 -24.10 -3.95
CA LEU A 141 8.71 -24.36 -2.59
C LEU A 141 7.50 -24.52 -1.66
N TYR A 142 6.54 -23.60 -1.68
CA TYR A 142 5.34 -23.70 -0.84
C TYR A 142 4.47 -24.93 -1.17
N LEU A 143 4.27 -25.22 -2.46
CA LEU A 143 3.49 -26.40 -2.88
C LEU A 143 4.23 -27.71 -2.59
N GLY A 144 5.55 -27.73 -2.77
CA GLY A 144 6.42 -28.87 -2.50
C GLY A 144 6.51 -29.16 -1.01
N THR A 145 6.78 -28.14 -0.19
CA THR A 145 6.78 -28.24 1.27
C THR A 145 5.38 -28.54 1.80
N GLY A 146 4.33 -27.96 1.22
CA GLY A 146 2.94 -28.27 1.56
C GLY A 146 2.59 -29.73 1.31
N LYS A 147 2.98 -30.28 0.14
CA LYS A 147 2.83 -31.71 -0.14
C LYS A 147 3.64 -32.58 0.81
N ALA A 148 4.89 -32.23 1.09
CA ALA A 148 5.75 -32.99 1.99
C ALA A 148 5.23 -32.97 3.44
N PHE A 149 4.74 -31.83 3.91
CA PHE A 149 4.10 -31.68 5.23
C PHE A 149 2.78 -32.45 5.28
N PHE A 150 1.93 -32.30 4.27
CA PHE A 150 0.66 -33.02 4.18
C PHE A 150 0.87 -34.54 4.16
N LEU A 151 1.86 -35.03 3.40
CA LEU A 151 2.25 -36.45 3.39
C LEU A 151 2.78 -36.94 4.75
N LYS A 152 3.55 -36.10 5.46
CA LYS A 152 4.09 -36.40 6.79
C LYS A 152 3.01 -36.38 7.89
N VAL A 153 1.96 -35.56 7.71
CA VAL A 153 0.80 -35.49 8.62
C VAL A 153 -0.21 -36.62 8.35
N LEU A 154 -0.37 -37.07 7.10
CA LEU A 154 -1.32 -38.13 6.73
C LEU A 154 -0.81 -39.56 6.98
N GLY A 155 0.39 -39.74 7.53
CA GLY A 155 0.83 -41.02 8.08
C GLY A 155 1.68 -41.90 7.16
N ARG A 156 2.84 -41.39 6.69
CA ARG A 156 4.05 -42.20 6.43
C ARG A 156 5.29 -41.46 6.91
#